data_AF-A0AAU3YWV6-F1
#
_entry.id   AF-A0AAU3YWV6-F1
#
_cell.length_a   1.000
_cell.length_b   1.000
_cell.length_c   1.000
_cell.angle_alpha   90.00
_cell.angle_beta   90.00
_cell.angle_gamma   90.00
#
_symmetry.space_group_name_H-M   'P 1'
#
loop_
_entity.id
_entity.type
_entity.pdbx_description
1 polymer ?
#
loop_
_entity_poly.entity_id
_entity_poly.type
_entity_poly.pdbx_seq_one_letter_code
_entity_poly.pdbx_strand_id
1 'polypeptide(L)'
;MADTSVRMNTNTRDRLAALAKERGLSLAAYLDDLSRQEEHQALLGHATASFDAAVDRPGFQEAFDDRFGGLPDPARDSAPRAA
;
A
#
# COMPACT_ATOMS: atom_id res chain seq x y z
N MET A 1 25.23 -16.47 0.18
CA MET A 1 23.94 -16.25 0.87
C MET A 1 23.92 -17.19 2.06
N ALA A 2 23.52 -16.73 3.24
CA ALA A 2 23.48 -17.58 4.42
C ALA A 2 22.14 -18.33 4.44
N ASP A 3 22.18 -19.65 4.23
CA ASP A 3 21.00 -20.49 4.35
C ASP A 3 20.59 -20.58 5.82
N THR A 4 19.42 -20.04 6.15
CA THR A 4 18.86 -20.07 7.50
C THR A 4 17.68 -21.03 7.53
N SER A 5 17.60 -21.86 8.57
CA SER A 5 16.45 -22.75 8.78
C SER A 5 15.49 -22.15 9.80
N VAL A 6 14.19 -22.17 9.47
CA VAL A 6 13.12 -21.71 10.36
C VAL A 6 12.23 -22.90 10.69
N ARG A 7 11.94 -23.10 11.97
CA ARG A 7 10.99 -24.13 12.40
C ARG A 7 9.57 -23.65 12.10
N MET A 8 8.82 -24.47 11.38
CA MET A 8 7.41 -24.24 11.07
C MET A 8 6.62 -25.53 11.19
N ASN A 9 5.31 -25.42 11.40
CA ASN A 9 4.41 -26.56 11.37
C ASN A 9 4.40 -27.16 9.95
N THR A 10 4.42 -28.49 9.85
CA THR A 10 4.37 -29.22 8.58
C THR A 10 3.20 -28.79 7.70
N ASN A 11 2.02 -28.55 8.29
CA ASN A 11 0.85 -28.10 7.54
C ASN A 11 1.07 -26.72 6.88
N THR A 12 1.67 -25.79 7.62
CA THR A 12 2.02 -24.46 7.11
C THR A 12 3.06 -24.55 5.99
N ARG A 13 4.12 -25.36 6.20
CA ARG A 13 5.14 -25.62 5.18
C ARG A 13 4.52 -26.14 3.88
N ASP A 14 3.61 -27.10 3.99
CA ASP A 14 3.02 -27.76 2.84
C ASP A 14 2.10 -26.81 2.05
N ARG A 15 1.33 -25.96 2.75
CA ARG A 15 0.55 -24.89 2.10
C ARG A 15 1.44 -23.91 1.36
N LEU A 16 2.51 -23.43 2.00
CA LEU A 16 3.45 -22.50 1.37
C LEU A 16 4.17 -23.14 0.18
N ALA A 17 4.53 -24.42 0.27
CA ALA A 17 5.14 -25.15 -0.83
C ALA A 17 4.18 -25.34 -2.01
N ALA A 18 2.89 -25.58 -1.75
CA ALA A 18 1.87 -25.66 -2.80
C ALA A 18 1.71 -24.31 -3.51
N LEU A 19 1.61 -23.21 -2.77
CA LEU A 19 1.52 -21.85 -3.32
C LEU A 19 2.77 -21.46 -4.12
N ALA A 20 3.96 -21.81 -3.62
CA ALA A 20 5.21 -21.61 -4.34
C ALA A 20 5.20 -22.35 -5.68
N LYS A 21 4.75 -23.61 -5.67
CA LYS A 21 4.64 -24.44 -6.88
C LYS A 21 3.64 -23.88 -7.89
N GLU A 22 2.49 -23.40 -7.45
CA GLU A 22 1.50 -22.74 -8.33
C GLU A 22 2.09 -21.51 -9.02
N ARG A 23 3.00 -20.79 -8.35
CA ARG A 23 3.72 -19.65 -8.91
C ARG A 23 5.01 -20.02 -9.66
N GLY A 24 5.35 -21.30 -9.75
CA GLY A 24 6.59 -21.77 -10.40
C GLY A 24 7.87 -21.39 -9.63
N LEU A 25 7.77 -21.12 -8.34
CA LEU A 25 8.88 -20.68 -7.48
C LEU A 25 9.35 -21.81 -6.55
N SER A 26 10.59 -21.71 -6.09
CA SER A 26 11.04 -22.47 -4.94
C SER A 26 10.39 -21.91 -3.66
N LEU A 27 10.27 -22.74 -2.61
CA LEU A 27 9.73 -22.26 -1.33
C LEU A 27 10.53 -21.09 -0.76
N ALA A 28 11.86 -21.10 -0.89
CA ALA A 28 12.71 -19.99 -0.44
C ALA A 28 12.46 -18.70 -1.24
N ALA A 29 12.36 -18.80 -2.58
CA ALA A 29 12.06 -17.65 -3.42
C ALA A 29 10.65 -17.09 -3.15
N TYR A 30 9.68 -17.97 -2.88
CA TYR A 30 8.35 -17.57 -2.49
C TYR A 30 8.31 -16.85 -1.14
N LEU A 31 9.11 -17.29 -0.16
CA LEU A 31 9.20 -16.63 1.14
C LEU A 31 9.87 -15.25 1.06
N ASP A 32 10.89 -15.08 0.22
CA ASP A 32 11.55 -13.79 -0.05
C ASP A 32 10.61 -12.81 -0.78
N ASP A 33 9.83 -13.31 -1.75
CA ASP A 33 8.80 -12.51 -2.41
C ASP A 33 7.70 -12.10 -1.42
N LEU A 34 7.24 -13.02 -0.58
CA LEU A 34 6.24 -12.75 0.45
C LEU A 34 6.75 -11.72 1.47
N SER A 35 8.00 -11.82 1.93
CA SER A 35 8.53 -10.85 2.90
C SER A 35 8.57 -9.43 2.33
N ARG A 36 8.95 -9.26 1.06
CA ARG A 36 8.92 -7.96 0.39
C ARG A 36 7.51 -7.41 0.25
N GLN A 37 6.53 -8.26 -0.03
CA GLN A 37 5.13 -7.86 -0.12
C GLN A 37 4.60 -7.37 1.23
N GLU A 38 4.88 -8.10 2.31
CA GLU A 38 4.48 -7.71 3.67
C GLU A 38 5.17 -6.41 4.12
N GLU A 39 6.46 -6.24 3.84
CA GLU A 39 7.19 -4.99 4.10
C GLU A 39 6.55 -3.81 3.37
N HIS A 40 6.20 -3.98 2.09
CA HIS A 40 5.54 -2.94 1.32
C HIS A 40 4.15 -2.62 1.87
N GLN A 41 3.36 -3.62 2.23
CA GLN A 41 2.05 -3.41 2.85
C GLN A 41 2.16 -2.66 4.18
N ALA A 42 3.15 -2.99 5.01
CA ALA A 42 3.41 -2.28 6.26
C ALA A 42 3.78 -0.81 6.01
N LEU A 43 4.63 -0.53 5.02
CA LEU A 43 4.98 0.84 4.62
C LEU A 43 3.77 1.62 4.10
N LEU A 44 2.92 0.98 3.30
CA LEU A 44 1.66 1.59 2.82
C LEU A 44 0.70 1.88 3.97
N GLY A 45 0.58 0.97 4.93
CA GLY A 45 -0.22 1.18 6.13
C GLY A 45 0.28 2.38 6.95
N HIS A 46 1.60 2.49 7.14
CA HIS A 46 2.21 3.64 7.81
C HIS A 46 2.00 4.95 7.05
N ALA A 47 2.16 4.95 5.73
CA ALA A 47 1.93 6.12 4.89
C ALA A 47 0.46 6.58 4.95
N THR A 48 -0.48 5.64 4.91
CA THR A 48 -1.92 5.92 5.01
C THR A 48 -2.25 6.55 6.37
N ALA A 49 -1.79 5.94 7.47
CA ALA A 49 -2.02 6.48 8.80
C ALA A 49 -1.39 7.88 8.99
N SER A 50 -0.22 8.12 8.39
CA SER A 50 0.42 9.45 8.43
C SER A 50 -0.36 10.48 7.62
N PHE A 51 -0.92 10.08 6.48
CA PHE A 51 -1.77 10.93 5.65
C PHE A 51 -3.07 11.29 6.38
N ASP A 52 -3.76 10.30 6.95
CA ASP A 52 -5.00 10.51 7.71
C ASP A 52 -4.75 11.46 8.88
N ALA A 53 -3.67 11.24 9.64
CA ALA A 53 -3.28 12.13 10.73
C ALA A 53 -2.96 13.57 10.28
N ALA A 54 -2.43 13.74 9.05
CA ALA A 54 -2.15 15.06 8.49
C ALA A 54 -3.45 15.78 8.07
N VAL A 55 -4.38 15.06 7.44
CA VAL A 55 -5.66 15.61 6.97
C VAL A 55 -6.60 15.92 8.13
N ASP A 56 -6.62 15.10 9.18
CA ASP A 56 -7.44 15.31 10.38
C ASP A 56 -6.95 16.47 11.25
N ARG A 57 -5.80 17.08 10.91
CA ARG A 57 -5.27 18.22 11.66
C ARG A 57 -6.20 19.44 11.49
N PRO A 58 -6.63 20.09 12.59
CA PRO A 58 -7.47 21.28 12.49
C PRO A 58 -6.78 22.39 11.67
N GLY A 59 -7.52 22.99 10.74
CA GLY A 59 -7.00 24.05 9.86
C GLY A 59 -6.18 23.55 8.66
N PHE A 60 -6.02 22.23 8.48
CA PHE A 60 -5.24 21.68 7.37
C PHE A 60 -5.88 21.96 6.02
N GLN A 61 -7.20 21.78 5.91
CA GLN A 61 -7.92 21.99 4.66
C GLN A 61 -7.88 23.46 4.24
N GLU A 62 -8.10 24.39 5.17
CA GLU A 62 -8.04 25.82 4.91
C GLU A 62 -6.62 26.28 4.51
N ALA A 63 -5.58 25.77 5.18
CA ALA A 63 -4.20 26.08 4.83
C ALA A 63 -3.77 25.45 3.50
N PHE A 64 -4.31 24.28 3.15
CA PHE A 64 -4.10 23.63 1.87
C PHE A 64 -4.78 24.43 0.75
N ASP A 65 -6.04 24.82 0.94
CA ASP A 65 -6.81 25.60 -0.03
C ASP A 65 -6.18 26.97 -0.29
N ASP A 66 -5.69 27.66 0.75
CA ASP A 66 -4.97 28.94 0.63
C ASP A 66 -3.68 28.80 -0.20
N ARG A 67 -2.97 27.67 -0.06
CA ARG A 67 -1.66 27.45 -0.69
C ARG A 67 -1.74 26.85 -2.09
N PHE A 68 -2.77 26.05 -2.37
CA PHE A 68 -2.91 25.29 -3.61
C PHE A 68 -4.12 25.71 -4.46
N GLY A 69 -4.87 26.73 -4.03
CA GLY A 69 -5.96 27.32 -4.82
C GLY A 69 -7.32 26.65 -4.67
N GLY A 70 -7.47 25.77 -3.67
CA GLY A 70 -8.70 25.05 -3.36
C GLY A 70 -9.13 24.03 -4.43
N LEU A 71 -10.19 23.28 -4.12
CA LEU A 71 -10.83 22.41 -5.11
C LEU A 71 -11.61 23.26 -6.13
N PRO A 72 -11.54 22.93 -7.44
CA PRO A 72 -12.35 23.61 -8.44
C PRO A 72 -13.85 23.43 -8.13
N ASP A 73 -14.59 24.53 -8.22
CA ASP A 73 -16.04 24.53 -7.99
C ASP A 73 -16.74 23.74 -9.11
N PRO A 74 -17.38 22.59 -8.81
CA PRO A 74 -18.04 21.77 -9.83
C PRO A 74 -19.18 22.50 -10.54
N ALA A 75 -19.74 23.56 -9.94
CA ALA A 75 -20.74 24.41 -10.59
C ALA A 75 -20.14 25.32 -11.67
N ARG A 76 -18.85 25.67 -11.59
CA ARG A 76 -18.16 26.52 -12.58
C ARG A 76 -17.80 25.78 -13.87
N ASP A 77 -17.51 24.49 -13.79
CA ASP A 77 -17.18 23.65 -14.95
C ASP A 77 -18.41 23.26 -15.79
N SER A 78 -19.62 23.47 -15.25
CA SER A 78 -20.88 23.22 -15.96
C SER A 78 -21.31 24.36 -16.87
N ALA A 79 -20.56 25.46 -16.95
CA ALA A 79 -20.87 26.57 -17.85
C ALA A 79 -20.62 26.14 -19.32
N PRO A 80 -21.64 26.22 -20.21
CA PRO A 80 -21.49 25.77 -21.58
C PRO A 80 -20.46 26.65 -22.29
N ARG A 81 -19.44 26.00 -22.86
CA ARG A 81 -18.46 26.64 -23.72
C ARG A 81 -19.20 27.15 -24.96
N ALA A 82 -19.39 28.47 -25.05
CA ALA A 82 -20.03 29.13 -26.19
C ALA A 82 -19.23 28.84 -27.47
N ALA A 83 -19.95 28.40 -28.51
CA ALA A 83 -19.45 28.08 -29.84
C ALA A 83 -19.23 29.34 -30.70
#